data_AF-A0A7V9TKE7-F1
#
_entry.id   AF-A0A7V9TKE7-F1
#
_cell.length_a   1.000
_cell.length_b   1.000
_cell.length_c   1.000
_cell.angle_alpha   90.00
_cell.angle_beta   90.00
_cell.angle_gamma   90.00
#
_symmetry.space_group_name_H-M   'P 1'
#
loop_
_entity.id
_entity.type
_entity.pdbx_description
1 polymer ?
#
loop_
_entity_poly.entity_id
_entity_poly.type
_entity_poly.pdbx_seq_one_letter_code
_entity_poly.pdbx_strand_id
1 'polypeptide(L)'
;MLRKIISSSVLLMAGALTSQTKALAQTPVDTGVILIHTSRLFDSEHGSMLNGMDILVRHGVIDSIGASIKPPRGARVIDLGKFTVLPGLIDAHTHLLYLEQPTQGTPLDPVKTLVMDGTAARALHGAARARTFLAPSARIAPLINWSARRSRTRGIGFPIEFMS
;
A
#
# COMPACT_ATOMS: atom_id res chain seq x y z
N MET A 1 26.35 -61.27 -43.62
CA MET A 1 27.05 -60.27 -44.46
C MET A 1 26.11 -59.09 -44.69
N LEU A 2 25.78 -58.33 -43.65
CA LEU A 2 26.52 -57.16 -43.13
C LEU A 2 26.60 -55.98 -44.11
N ARG A 3 25.44 -55.48 -44.57
CA ARG A 3 25.31 -54.17 -45.22
C ARG A 3 23.96 -53.56 -44.83
N LYS A 4 23.97 -52.31 -44.35
CA LYS A 4 22.85 -51.41 -43.96
C LYS A 4 22.75 -51.06 -42.46
N ILE A 5 23.84 -50.58 -41.84
CA ILE A 5 23.78 -49.95 -40.49
C ILE A 5 24.29 -48.49 -40.51
N ILE A 6 24.45 -47.87 -41.68
CA ILE A 6 24.96 -46.49 -41.76
C ILE A 6 24.02 -45.69 -42.65
N SER A 7 22.93 -45.13 -42.11
CA SER A 7 22.32 -43.89 -42.66
C SER A 7 21.07 -43.37 -41.91
N SER A 8 20.95 -43.49 -40.58
CA SER A 8 19.73 -42.99 -39.88
C SER A 8 19.98 -41.99 -38.75
N SER A 9 21.23 -41.63 -38.44
CA SER A 9 21.53 -40.77 -37.28
C SER A 9 21.73 -39.28 -37.58
N VAL A 10 21.43 -38.78 -38.79
CA VAL A 10 21.71 -37.36 -39.14
C VAL A 10 20.44 -36.53 -39.39
N LEU A 11 19.25 -37.13 -39.37
CA LEU A 11 18.00 -36.38 -39.60
C LEU A 11 17.23 -36.09 -38.30
N LEU A 12 17.90 -35.49 -37.31
CA LEU A 12 17.28 -35.08 -36.04
C LEU A 12 17.78 -33.72 -35.52
N MET A 13 18.35 -32.89 -36.40
CA MET A 13 18.90 -31.58 -36.03
C MET A 13 18.59 -30.50 -37.09
N ALA A 14 17.30 -30.19 -37.31
CA ALA A 14 16.96 -29.12 -38.26
C ALA A 14 15.64 -28.37 -37.99
N GLY A 15 14.99 -28.52 -36.84
CA GLY A 15 13.69 -27.86 -36.65
C GLY A 15 13.30 -27.66 -35.21
N ALA A 16 13.76 -26.56 -34.60
CA ALA A 16 12.99 -25.73 -33.66
C ALA A 16 13.90 -24.68 -32.99
N LEU A 17 14.47 -23.75 -33.77
CA LEU A 17 14.80 -22.44 -33.23
C LEU A 17 13.56 -21.55 -33.40
N THR A 18 12.54 -21.77 -32.57
CA THR A 18 11.48 -20.77 -32.39
C THR A 18 12.02 -19.72 -31.44
N SER A 19 12.53 -18.62 -31.99
CA SER A 19 12.85 -17.43 -31.22
C SER A 19 11.58 -16.92 -30.52
N GLN A 20 11.44 -17.21 -29.22
CA GLN A 20 10.43 -16.59 -28.38
C GLN A 20 10.81 -15.12 -28.18
N THR A 21 10.29 -14.24 -29.03
CA THR A 21 10.24 -12.81 -28.73
C THR A 21 9.30 -12.63 -27.54
N LYS A 22 9.85 -12.55 -26.34
CA LYS A 22 9.11 -12.06 -25.18
C LYS A 22 8.69 -10.63 -25.50
N ALA A 23 7.40 -10.43 -25.72
CA ALA A 23 6.81 -9.10 -25.79
C ALA A 23 7.17 -8.37 -24.49
N LEU A 24 7.94 -7.29 -24.62
CA LEU A 24 8.15 -6.36 -23.52
C LEU A 24 6.77 -5.80 -23.18
N ALA A 25 6.24 -6.19 -22.02
CA ALA A 25 5.01 -5.62 -21.50
C ALA A 25 5.21 -4.10 -21.43
N GLN A 26 4.46 -3.35 -22.24
CA GLN A 26 4.44 -1.90 -22.17
C GLN A 26 3.97 -1.54 -20.76
N THR A 27 4.81 -0.83 -20.01
CA THR A 27 4.38 -0.22 -18.76
C THR A 27 3.20 0.67 -19.10
N PRO A 28 2.03 0.50 -18.45
CA PRO A 28 0.88 1.34 -18.74
C PRO A 28 1.31 2.80 -18.69
N VAL A 29 1.07 3.53 -19.77
CA VAL A 29 1.31 4.98 -19.78
C VAL A 29 0.46 5.56 -18.66
N ASP A 30 1.10 6.13 -17.65
CA ASP A 30 0.39 6.82 -16.59
C ASP A 30 -0.21 8.09 -17.19
N THR A 31 -1.49 8.02 -17.51
CA THR A 31 -2.26 9.15 -18.03
C THR A 31 -2.53 10.20 -16.96
N GLY A 32 -2.16 9.94 -15.70
CA GLY A 32 -2.53 10.74 -14.55
C GLY A 32 -4.02 10.65 -14.21
N VAL A 33 -4.79 9.79 -14.89
CA VAL A 33 -6.22 9.61 -14.66
C VAL A 33 -6.47 8.29 -13.93
N ILE A 34 -7.12 8.37 -12.78
CA ILE A 34 -7.43 7.23 -11.93
C ILE A 34 -8.93 7.25 -11.63
N LEU A 35 -9.61 6.12 -11.82
CA LEU A 35 -10.96 5.92 -11.33
C LEU A 35 -10.91 4.95 -10.16
N ILE A 36 -11.42 5.35 -9.00
CA ILE A 36 -11.47 4.51 -7.80
C ILE A 36 -12.93 4.11 -7.57
N HIS A 37 -13.22 2.82 -7.67
CA HIS A 37 -14.52 2.27 -7.28
C HIS A 37 -14.52 1.93 -5.80
N THR A 38 -15.55 2.33 -5.06
CA THR A 38 -15.69 2.04 -3.64
C THR A 38 -17.12 1.63 -3.30
N SER A 39 -17.24 0.60 -2.45
CA SER A 39 -18.53 0.21 -1.91
C SER A 39 -18.99 1.12 -0.78
N ARG A 40 -18.05 1.74 -0.06
CA ARG A 40 -18.29 2.52 1.16
C ARG A 40 -17.36 3.73 1.20
N LEU A 41 -17.92 4.92 1.05
CA LEU A 41 -17.22 6.20 1.14
C LEU A 41 -17.73 6.98 2.35
N PHE A 42 -16.83 7.41 3.23
CA PHE A 42 -17.18 8.27 4.36
C PHE A 42 -17.26 9.72 3.92
N ASP A 43 -18.43 10.33 4.07
CA ASP A 43 -18.64 11.76 3.93
C ASP A 43 -18.41 12.43 5.29
N SER A 44 -17.27 13.11 5.41
CA SER A 44 -16.89 13.81 6.64
C SER A 44 -17.66 15.09 6.90
N GLU A 45 -18.27 15.69 5.87
CA GLU A 45 -19.06 16.92 6.03
C GLU A 45 -20.40 16.61 6.68
N HIS A 46 -21.05 15.54 6.23
CA HIS A 46 -22.36 15.12 6.75
C HIS A 46 -22.30 14.00 7.79
N GLY A 47 -21.10 13.45 8.05
CA GLY A 47 -20.90 12.35 9.01
C GLY A 47 -21.60 11.05 8.59
N SER A 48 -21.72 10.79 7.29
CA SER A 48 -22.51 9.68 6.75
C SER A 48 -21.69 8.73 5.88
N MET A 49 -22.20 7.53 5.65
CA MET A 49 -21.60 6.54 4.75
C MET A 49 -22.37 6.48 3.44
N LEU A 50 -21.70 6.84 2.35
CA LEU A 50 -22.21 6.73 0.98
C LEU A 50 -21.83 5.36 0.40
N ASN A 51 -22.79 4.69 -0.23
CA ASN A 51 -22.59 3.36 -0.79
C ASN A 51 -22.46 3.40 -2.33
N GLY A 52 -21.56 2.59 -2.88
CA GLY A 52 -21.42 2.42 -4.33
C GLY A 52 -21.01 3.70 -5.06
N MET A 53 -19.93 4.33 -4.60
CA MET A 53 -19.40 5.57 -5.16
C MET A 53 -18.16 5.30 -6.01
N ASP A 54 -17.98 6.14 -7.02
CA ASP A 54 -16.76 6.23 -7.81
C ASP A 54 -16.10 7.60 -7.56
N ILE A 55 -14.78 7.61 -7.51
CA ILE A 55 -13.96 8.81 -7.35
C ILE A 55 -13.05 8.91 -8.57
N LEU A 56 -13.24 9.95 -9.37
CA LEU A 56 -12.39 10.25 -10.50
C LEU A 56 -11.30 11.24 -10.08
N VAL A 57 -10.06 10.85 -10.29
CA VAL A 57 -8.87 11.66 -9.99
C VAL A 57 -8.15 11.96 -11.30
N ARG A 58 -7.79 13.22 -11.51
CA ARG A 58 -6.98 13.69 -12.66
C ARG A 58 -5.79 14.47 -12.14
N HIS A 59 -4.59 14.04 -12.50
CA HIS A 59 -3.32 14.69 -12.16
C HIS A 59 -3.18 14.98 -10.65
N GLY A 60 -3.64 14.04 -9.80
CA GLY A 60 -3.58 14.16 -8.34
C GLY A 60 -4.71 14.97 -7.70
N VAL A 61 -5.66 15.48 -8.47
CA VAL A 61 -6.82 16.24 -7.97
C VAL A 61 -8.09 15.41 -8.14
N ILE A 62 -8.98 15.44 -7.15
CA ILE A 62 -10.32 14.83 -7.27
C ILE A 62 -11.14 15.71 -8.22
N ASP A 63 -11.48 15.14 -9.37
CA ASP A 63 -12.27 15.78 -10.43
C ASP A 63 -13.77 15.65 -10.17
N SER A 64 -14.21 14.46 -9.74
CA SER A 64 -15.61 14.20 -9.41
C SER A 64 -15.78 12.98 -8.50
N ILE A 65 -16.89 12.98 -7.76
CA ILE A 65 -17.37 11.85 -6.95
C ILE A 65 -18.83 11.60 -7.31
N GLY A 66 -19.20 10.34 -7.55
CA GLY A 66 -20.58 9.99 -7.86
C GLY A 66 -20.76 8.51 -8.18
N ALA A 67 -22.01 8.06 -8.32
CA ALA A 67 -22.29 6.67 -8.66
C ALA A 67 -22.10 6.39 -10.15
N SER A 68 -21.47 5.25 -10.48
CA SER A 68 -21.36 4.71 -11.85
C SER A 68 -20.68 5.64 -12.87
N ILE A 69 -19.57 6.27 -12.47
CA ILE A 69 -18.76 7.10 -13.37
C ILE A 69 -18.12 6.19 -14.43
N LYS A 70 -18.37 6.48 -15.70
CA LYS A 70 -17.72 5.76 -16.81
C LYS A 70 -16.21 6.06 -16.82
N PRO A 71 -15.33 5.05 -16.82
CA PRO A 71 -13.89 5.28 -16.86
C PRO A 71 -13.48 6.04 -18.13
N PRO A 72 -12.81 7.20 -18.01
CA PRO A 72 -12.23 7.87 -19.17
C PRO A 72 -11.20 6.99 -19.88
N ARG A 73 -10.97 7.23 -21.17
CA ARG A 73 -9.98 6.46 -21.95
C ARG A 73 -8.60 6.56 -21.31
N GLY A 74 -7.99 5.42 -21.05
CA GLY A 74 -6.66 5.34 -20.44
C GLY A 74 -6.63 5.58 -18.93
N ALA A 75 -7.79 5.69 -18.27
CA ALA A 75 -7.86 5.77 -16.82
C ALA A 75 -7.45 4.43 -16.18
N ARG A 76 -6.65 4.49 -15.12
CA ARG A 76 -6.35 3.34 -14.27
C ARG A 76 -7.51 3.12 -13.32
N VAL A 77 -8.17 1.97 -13.41
CA VAL A 77 -9.26 1.61 -12.51
C VAL A 77 -8.71 0.89 -11.28
N ILE A 78 -9.09 1.36 -10.09
CA ILE A 78 -8.77 0.75 -8.80
C ILE A 78 -10.10 0.33 -8.16
N ASP A 79 -10.26 -0.96 -7.90
CA ASP A 79 -11.44 -1.49 -7.21
C ASP A 79 -11.16 -1.67 -5.71
N LEU A 80 -11.85 -0.89 -4.87
CA LEU A 80 -11.82 -0.94 -3.42
C LEU A 80 -13.15 -1.43 -2.83
N GLY A 81 -13.96 -2.18 -3.59
CA GLY A 81 -15.32 -2.61 -3.20
C GLY A 81 -15.44 -3.40 -1.87
N LYS A 82 -14.33 -3.81 -1.25
CA LYS A 82 -14.34 -4.47 0.08
C LYS A 82 -13.93 -3.55 1.23
N PHE A 83 -13.46 -2.34 0.92
CA PHE A 83 -12.87 -1.42 1.89
C PHE A 83 -13.76 -0.21 2.12
N THR A 84 -13.54 0.47 3.24
CA THR A 84 -14.09 1.81 3.47
C THR A 84 -13.05 2.81 3.02
N VAL A 85 -13.46 3.76 2.19
CA VAL A 85 -12.64 4.89 1.76
C VAL A 85 -12.95 6.10 2.63
N LEU A 86 -11.91 6.76 3.12
CA LEU A 86 -11.99 7.98 3.92
C LEU A 86 -11.04 9.02 3.33
N PRO A 87 -11.26 10.32 3.61
CA PRO A 87 -10.21 11.33 3.45
C PRO A 87 -8.93 10.90 4.18
N GLY A 88 -7.77 11.28 3.63
CA GLY A 88 -6.49 11.04 4.28
C GLY A 88 -6.45 11.69 5.66
N LEU A 89 -5.96 10.96 6.66
CA LEU A 89 -5.81 11.49 8.02
C LEU A 89 -4.70 12.54 8.06
N ILE A 90 -4.91 13.59 8.86
CA ILE A 90 -3.94 14.66 9.11
C ILE A 90 -3.49 14.58 10.57
N ASP A 91 -2.18 14.48 10.79
CA ASP A 91 -1.57 14.59 12.10
C ASP A 91 -1.16 16.05 12.35
N ALA A 92 -1.83 16.70 13.30
CA ALA A 92 -1.60 18.10 13.64
C ALA A 92 -0.40 18.30 14.58
N HIS A 93 0.09 17.24 15.24
CA HIS A 93 1.15 17.38 16.23
C HIS A 93 2.02 16.12 16.28
N THR A 94 3.20 16.22 15.67
CA THR A 94 4.18 15.14 15.64
C THR A 94 5.55 15.61 16.07
N HIS A 95 6.33 14.69 16.63
CA HIS A 95 7.69 14.94 17.07
C HIS A 95 8.70 14.23 16.15
N LEU A 96 8.95 14.82 14.98
CA LEU A 96 9.83 14.23 13.96
C LEU A 96 11.29 14.03 14.42
N LEU A 97 11.77 14.90 15.32
CA LEU A 97 13.15 14.88 15.81
C LEU A 97 13.33 14.17 17.15
N TYR A 98 12.25 13.65 17.73
CA TYR A 98 12.28 13.08 19.07
C TYR A 98 12.63 11.60 19.03
N LEU A 99 13.87 11.28 19.41
CA LEU A 99 14.45 9.94 19.29
C LEU A 99 14.28 9.16 20.59
N GLU A 100 13.16 8.46 20.71
CA GLU A 100 12.97 7.47 21.78
C GLU A 100 13.72 6.18 21.46
N GLN A 101 14.51 5.72 22.44
CA GLN A 101 15.16 4.41 22.41
C GLN A 101 14.35 3.48 23.33
N PRO A 102 13.51 2.57 22.78
CA PRO A 102 12.53 1.82 23.58
C PRO A 102 13.17 0.88 24.62
N THR A 103 14.45 0.54 24.44
CA THR A 103 15.08 -0.56 25.18
C THR A 103 16.27 -0.13 26.02
N GLN A 104 16.84 1.07 25.81
CA GLN A 104 18.12 1.50 26.39
C GLN A 104 18.21 3.03 26.54
N GLY A 105 17.13 3.70 26.97
CA GLY A 105 17.10 5.16 27.08
C GLY A 105 16.60 5.69 28.41
N THR A 106 17.14 6.83 28.82
CA THR A 106 16.53 7.65 29.87
C THR A 106 15.39 8.49 29.29
N PRO A 107 14.37 8.89 30.09
CA PRO A 107 13.32 9.80 29.63
C PRO A 107 13.85 11.14 29.08
N LEU A 108 15.11 11.50 29.39
CA LEU A 108 15.74 12.74 28.93
C LEU A 108 16.49 12.57 27.60
N ASP A 109 16.74 11.35 27.15
CA ASP A 109 17.55 11.10 25.94
C ASP A 109 16.99 11.76 24.68
N PRO A 110 15.67 11.72 24.40
CA PRO A 110 15.14 12.36 23.20
C PRO A 110 15.26 13.89 23.25
N VAL A 111 15.14 14.48 24.45
CA VAL A 111 15.35 15.91 24.69
C VAL A 111 16.83 16.25 24.51
N LYS A 112 17.74 15.41 25.02
CA LYS A 112 19.18 15.55 24.82
C LYS A 112 19.53 15.52 23.34
N THR A 113 18.94 14.62 22.54
CA THR A 113 19.21 14.58 21.10
C THR A 113 18.67 15.84 20.41
N LEU A 114 17.53 16.36 20.83
CA LEU A 114 16.96 17.57 20.25
C LEU A 114 17.80 18.83 20.54
N VAL A 115 18.35 18.93 21.75
CA VAL A 115 19.08 20.10 22.25
C VAL A 115 20.58 20.03 21.96
N MET A 116 21.20 18.86 22.06
CA MET A 116 22.65 18.69 22.03
C MET A 116 23.19 18.26 20.66
N ASP A 117 22.37 17.68 19.78
CA ASP A 117 22.86 17.25 18.47
C ASP A 117 22.98 18.39 17.46
N GLY A 118 24.00 18.29 16.60
CA GLY A 118 24.20 19.22 15.50
C GLY A 118 23.02 19.25 14.52
N THR A 119 22.78 20.40 13.92
CA THR A 119 21.67 20.62 12.96
C THR A 119 21.68 19.65 11.79
N ALA A 120 22.86 19.28 11.27
CA ALA A 120 22.98 18.32 10.18
C ALA A 120 22.48 16.92 10.56
N ALA A 121 22.85 16.44 11.76
CA ALA A 121 22.39 15.15 12.26
C ALA A 121 20.86 15.13 12.45
N ARG A 122 20.32 16.19 13.07
CA ARG A 122 18.86 16.33 13.26
C ARG A 122 18.11 16.38 11.93
N ALA A 123 18.64 17.07 10.93
CA ALA A 123 18.04 17.11 9.59
C ALA A 123 17.99 15.71 8.93
N LEU A 124 19.08 14.95 8.99
CA LEU A 124 19.15 13.58 8.46
C LEU A 124 18.16 12.65 9.17
N HIS A 125 18.12 12.68 10.50
CA HIS A 125 17.18 11.87 11.29
C HIS A 125 15.72 12.25 11.02
N GLY A 126 15.41 13.55 10.98
CA GLY A 126 14.07 14.06 10.68
C GLY A 126 13.59 13.62 9.29
N ALA A 127 14.44 13.75 8.27
CA ALA A 127 14.11 13.32 6.91
C ALA A 127 13.88 11.80 6.81
N ALA A 128 14.74 11.00 7.45
CA ALA A 128 14.59 9.56 7.49
C ALA A 128 13.25 9.14 8.14
N ARG A 129 12.85 9.80 9.24
CA ARG A 129 11.60 9.52 9.94
C ARG A 129 10.37 10.02 9.19
N ALA A 130 10.40 11.22 8.64
CA ALA A 130 9.33 11.74 7.79
C ALA A 130 9.02 10.76 6.65
N ARG A 131 10.06 10.17 6.06
CA ARG A 131 9.89 9.11 5.05
C ARG A 131 9.16 7.89 5.60
N THR A 132 9.41 7.45 6.84
CA THR A 132 8.68 6.32 7.45
C THR A 132 7.20 6.64 7.69
N PHE A 133 6.84 7.90 7.95
CA PHE A 133 5.46 8.31 8.16
C PHE A 133 4.68 8.43 6.85
N LEU A 134 5.35 8.83 5.77
CA LEU A 134 4.75 9.07 4.45
C LEU A 134 4.82 7.85 3.51
N ALA A 135 5.71 6.90 3.78
CA ALA A 135 5.85 5.72 2.93
C ALA A 135 4.54 4.90 2.95
N PRO A 136 4.07 4.42 1.78
CA PRO A 136 2.88 3.57 1.71
C PRO A 136 3.02 2.39 2.67
N SER A 137 1.98 2.18 3.49
CA SER A 137 1.89 1.14 4.52
C SER A 137 2.01 -0.30 3.99
N ALA A 138 2.13 -0.50 2.67
CA ALA A 138 2.45 -1.78 2.05
C ALA A 138 3.78 -2.39 2.53
N ARG A 139 4.69 -1.60 3.13
CA ARG A 139 5.88 -2.13 3.85
C ARG A 139 5.68 -2.39 5.34
N ILE A 140 4.54 -1.99 5.92
CA ILE A 140 4.23 -2.11 7.36
C ILE A 140 3.35 -3.34 7.66
N ALA A 141 2.86 -4.03 6.62
CA ALA A 141 2.11 -5.29 6.74
C ALA A 141 2.73 -6.36 7.67
N PRO A 142 4.06 -6.49 7.85
CA PRO A 142 4.60 -7.49 8.79
C PRO A 142 4.41 -7.15 10.27
N LEU A 143 4.12 -5.88 10.62
CA LEU A 143 4.09 -5.42 12.01
C LEU A 143 2.69 -5.36 12.62
N ILE A 144 1.63 -5.43 11.81
CA ILE A 144 0.24 -5.47 12.28
C ILE A 144 -0.30 -6.91 12.11
N ASN A 145 0.26 -7.85 12.88
CA ASN A 145 -0.38 -9.14 13.10
C ASN A 145 -1.43 -9.02 14.22
N TRP A 146 -2.61 -8.49 13.87
CA TRP A 146 -3.77 -8.40 14.78
C TRP A 146 -4.37 -9.78 15.14
N SER A 147 -3.95 -10.86 14.46
CA SER A 147 -4.52 -12.21 14.66
C SER A 147 -3.94 -13.00 15.84
N ALA A 148 -2.84 -12.56 16.47
CA ALA A 148 -2.17 -13.32 17.53
C ALA A 148 -2.67 -13.03 18.95
N ARG A 149 -3.64 -12.12 19.15
CA ARG A 149 -4.19 -11.76 20.48
C ARG A 149 -5.69 -12.02 20.56
N ARG A 150 -6.12 -13.25 20.23
CA ARG A 150 -7.52 -13.69 20.47
C ARG A 150 -7.67 -14.99 21.26
N SER A 151 -6.60 -15.52 21.85
CA SER A 151 -6.65 -16.77 22.61
C SER A 151 -5.97 -16.70 23.98
N ARG A 152 -6.32 -15.72 24.82
CA ARG A 152 -6.05 -15.83 26.26
C ARG A 152 -6.88 -14.88 27.13
N THR A 153 -8.17 -15.15 27.25
CA THR A 153 -8.98 -14.73 28.41
C THR A 153 -10.10 -15.74 28.61
N ARG A 154 -9.84 -16.79 29.40
CA ARG A 154 -10.91 -17.46 30.14
C ARG A 154 -11.22 -16.61 31.35
N GLY A 155 -12.48 -16.18 31.44
CA GLY A 155 -13.19 -15.86 32.67
C GLY A 155 -12.75 -14.61 33.40
N ILE A 156 -13.35 -13.46 33.07
CA ILE A 156 -14.04 -12.60 34.05
C ILE A 156 -15.09 -11.80 33.25
N GLY A 157 -16.37 -11.97 33.56
CA GLY A 157 -17.48 -11.33 32.85
C GLY A 157 -17.87 -9.99 33.46
N PHE A 158 -18.30 -9.05 32.62
CA PHE A 158 -19.16 -7.93 32.99
C PHE A 158 -20.09 -7.63 31.80
N PRO A 159 -21.42 -7.76 31.96
CA PRO A 159 -22.37 -7.38 30.92
C PRO A 159 -22.65 -5.87 31.00
N ILE A 160 -22.67 -5.21 29.84
CA ILE A 160 -23.23 -3.87 29.66
C ILE A 160 -24.49 -4.03 28.82
N GLU A 161 -25.64 -3.92 29.49
CA GLU A 161 -26.96 -3.81 28.85
C GLU A 161 -27.08 -2.46 28.14
N PHE A 162 -27.48 -2.51 26.87
CA PHE A 162 -28.00 -1.35 26.14
C PHE A 162 -29.48 -1.23 26.46
N MET A 163 -29.90 -0.10 27.04
CA MET A 163 -31.31 0.28 27.11
C MET A 163 -31.60 1.33 26.04
N SER A 164 -32.70 1.08 25.33
CA SER A 164 -33.40 1.99 24.42
C SER A 164 -34.05 3.16 25.16
#